data_AF-A0A955KST8-F1
#
_entry.id   AF-A0A955KST8-F1
#
_cell.length_a   1.000
_cell.length_b   1.000
_cell.length_c   1.000
_cell.angle_alpha   90.00
_cell.angle_beta   90.00
_cell.angle_gamma   90.00
#
_symmetry.space_group_name_H-M   'P 1'
#
loop_
_entity.id
_entity.type
_entity.pdbx_description
1 polymer ?
#
loop_
_entity_poly.entity_id
_entity_poly.type
_entity_poly.pdbx_seq_one_letter_code
_entity_poly.pdbx_strand_id
1 'polypeptide(L)'
;MTTTPAASRIVKKEQTKLLRQTLIWIGVSLVVLVLFLVLILPNAPRLLATFLDSGAAVGQNDTIPPQVPVLNTPPVAVKEADLELSGYAEPESQVIFVLNGNQAAEVAVDAEGSFTQTLQLQEGENQLEAFSRDAAQNESALSHSYLISLDTTAPTLELAENIQDQMEVVGKENRLFTLAGQTEASAKVAINDRFLFARADGSFTYQLQLGEGENTVHFVITDKAGNEYTQDLVIRYKP
;
A
#
# COMPACT_ATOMS: atom_id res chain seq x y z
N MET A 1 -32.91 -43.18 100.15
CA MET A 1 -32.40 -41.80 100.24
C MET A 1 -32.27 -41.29 98.81
N THR A 2 -33.22 -40.42 98.43
CA THR A 2 -32.97 -39.03 97.98
C THR A 2 -32.65 -38.92 96.49
N THR A 3 -33.70 -38.80 95.67
CA THR A 3 -34.13 -37.55 94.98
C THR A 3 -33.59 -37.48 93.54
N THR A 4 -34.42 -37.89 92.58
CA THR A 4 -34.35 -37.43 91.20
C THR A 4 -34.49 -35.90 91.19
N PRO A 5 -33.49 -35.10 90.76
CA PRO A 5 -33.68 -33.67 90.64
C PRO A 5 -34.46 -33.36 89.36
N ALA A 6 -35.37 -32.40 89.48
CA ALA A 6 -36.38 -32.02 88.52
C ALA A 6 -35.84 -31.47 87.19
N ALA A 7 -35.77 -32.29 86.14
CA ALA A 7 -35.62 -31.82 84.76
C ALA A 7 -37.00 -31.63 84.07
N SER A 8 -37.93 -30.89 84.69
CA SER A 8 -39.35 -30.93 84.24
C SER A 8 -39.99 -29.59 83.88
N ARG A 9 -39.35 -28.44 84.17
CA ARG A 9 -39.90 -27.11 83.85
C ARG A 9 -39.05 -26.31 82.86
N ILE A 10 -37.72 -26.39 82.97
CA ILE A 10 -36.78 -25.69 82.07
C ILE A 10 -36.87 -26.29 80.65
N VAL A 11 -36.83 -27.62 80.54
CA VAL A 11 -36.96 -28.33 79.25
C VAL A 11 -38.30 -28.05 78.56
N LYS A 12 -39.42 -28.04 79.31
CA LYS A 12 -40.74 -27.66 78.75
C LYS A 12 -40.78 -26.19 78.29
N LYS A 13 -40.09 -25.28 78.99
CA LYS A 13 -39.99 -23.87 78.63
C LYS A 13 -39.14 -23.67 77.37
N GLU A 14 -38.07 -24.45 77.19
CA GLU A 14 -37.26 -24.45 75.97
C GLU A 14 -37.98 -25.10 74.80
N GLN A 15 -38.68 -26.21 75.00
CA GLN A 15 -39.50 -26.85 73.97
C GLN A 15 -40.60 -25.94 73.44
N THR A 16 -41.32 -25.25 74.33
CA THR A 16 -42.36 -24.29 73.91
C THR A 16 -41.76 -23.06 73.21
N LYS A 17 -40.56 -22.64 73.59
CA LYS A 17 -39.81 -21.58 72.89
C LYS A 17 -39.38 -22.01 71.48
N LEU A 18 -38.85 -23.22 71.34
CA LEU A 18 -38.46 -23.80 70.05
C LEU A 18 -39.68 -24.00 69.14
N LEU A 19 -40.78 -24.56 69.64
CA LEU A 19 -42.02 -24.71 68.87
C LEU A 19 -42.55 -23.37 68.34
N ARG A 20 -42.52 -22.32 69.16
CA ARG A 20 -42.89 -20.97 68.70
C ARG A 20 -41.93 -20.44 67.64
N GLN A 21 -40.62 -20.64 67.79
CA GLN A 21 -39.64 -20.24 66.79
C GLN A 21 -39.82 -21.00 65.47
N THR A 22 -40.07 -22.32 65.50
CA THR A 22 -40.33 -23.13 64.31
C THR A 22 -41.61 -22.69 63.61
N LEU A 23 -42.68 -22.42 64.36
CA LEU A 23 -43.94 -21.89 63.80
C LEU A 23 -43.74 -20.53 63.12
N ILE A 24 -42.92 -19.65 63.71
CA ILE A 24 -42.57 -18.37 63.08
C ILE A 24 -41.80 -18.60 61.77
N TRP A 25 -40.80 -19.47 61.76
CA TRP A 25 -40.03 -19.78 60.55
C TRP A 25 -40.87 -20.44 59.45
N ILE A 26 -41.79 -21.33 59.81
CA ILE A 26 -42.76 -21.92 58.86
C ILE A 26 -43.63 -20.81 58.28
N GLY A 27 -44.15 -19.90 59.11
CA GLY A 27 -44.93 -18.75 58.66
C GLY A 27 -44.15 -17.86 57.69
N VAL A 28 -42.89 -17.51 58.05
CA VAL A 28 -41.99 -16.71 57.19
C VAL A 28 -41.71 -17.44 55.88
N SER A 29 -41.43 -18.74 55.91
CA SER A 29 -41.20 -19.55 54.71
C SER A 29 -42.43 -19.60 53.81
N LEU A 30 -43.63 -19.72 54.38
CA LEU A 30 -44.90 -19.67 53.64
C LEU A 30 -45.12 -18.31 52.98
N VAL A 31 -44.83 -17.22 53.68
CA VAL A 31 -44.91 -15.85 53.13
C VAL A 31 -43.92 -15.66 51.99
N VAL A 32 -42.67 -16.13 52.14
CA VAL A 32 -41.66 -16.09 51.08
C VAL A 32 -42.07 -16.95 49.88
N LEU A 33 -42.65 -18.13 50.11
CA LEU A 33 -43.16 -19.00 49.05
C LEU A 33 -44.30 -18.33 48.28
N VAL A 34 -45.25 -17.71 48.99
CA VAL A 34 -46.36 -16.99 48.35
C VAL A 34 -45.83 -15.79 47.57
N LEU A 35 -44.88 -15.03 48.11
CA LEU A 35 -44.23 -13.93 47.38
C LEU A 35 -43.50 -14.44 46.13
N PHE A 36 -42.81 -15.58 46.20
CA PHE A 36 -42.17 -16.21 45.05
C PHE A 36 -43.20 -16.62 43.98
N LEU A 37 -44.30 -17.26 44.40
CA LEU A 37 -45.35 -17.70 43.49
C LEU A 37 -46.12 -16.53 42.84
N VAL A 38 -46.28 -15.41 43.53
CA VAL A 38 -47.06 -14.25 43.05
C VAL A 38 -46.21 -13.21 42.34
N LEU A 39 -44.96 -12.99 42.76
CA LEU A 39 -44.10 -11.95 42.19
C LEU A 39 -43.11 -12.51 41.17
N ILE A 40 -42.55 -13.69 41.42
CA ILE A 40 -41.47 -14.24 40.59
C ILE A 40 -42.05 -15.12 39.49
N LEU A 41 -42.94 -16.07 39.81
CA LEU A 41 -43.49 -17.02 38.82
C LEU A 41 -44.20 -16.35 37.62
N PRO A 42 -45.06 -15.33 37.80
CA PRO A 42 -45.73 -14.66 36.69
C PRO A 42 -44.76 -13.87 35.81
N ASN A 43 -43.64 -13.42 36.38
CA ASN A 43 -42.58 -12.71 35.69
C ASN A 43 -41.46 -13.63 35.19
N ALA A 44 -41.47 -14.92 35.53
CA ALA A 44 -40.45 -15.89 35.13
C ALA A 44 -40.28 -16.01 33.61
N PRO A 45 -41.35 -15.99 32.77
CA PRO A 45 -41.18 -15.98 31.32
C PRO A 45 -40.45 -14.75 30.81
N ARG A 46 -40.63 -13.59 31.46
CA ARG A 46 -39.93 -12.34 31.10
C ARG A 46 -38.48 -12.36 31.55
N LEU A 47 -38.19 -12.84 32.75
CA LEU A 47 -36.83 -13.01 33.26
C LEU A 47 -36.06 -14.04 32.41
N LEU A 48 -36.71 -15.14 32.03
CA LEU A 48 -36.13 -16.13 31.14
C LEU A 48 -35.96 -15.57 29.72
N ALA A 49 -36.92 -14.79 29.21
CA ALA A 49 -36.78 -14.09 27.93
C ALA A 49 -35.59 -13.13 27.95
N THR A 50 -35.37 -12.33 29.00
CA THR A 50 -34.19 -11.45 29.08
C THR A 50 -32.86 -12.22 29.13
N PHE A 51 -32.86 -13.43 29.69
CA PHE A 51 -31.69 -14.31 29.72
C PHE A 51 -31.47 -15.08 28.40
N LEU A 52 -32.52 -15.36 27.64
CA LEU A 52 -32.46 -16.02 26.32
C LEU A 52 -32.30 -15.04 25.15
N ASP A 53 -32.79 -13.81 25.32
CA ASP A 53 -32.59 -12.64 24.43
C ASP A 53 -31.20 -12.02 24.59
N SER A 54 -30.40 -12.59 25.50
CA SER A 54 -28.93 -12.49 25.45
C SER A 54 -28.34 -13.28 24.27
N GLY A 55 -29.14 -13.60 23.26
CA GLY A 55 -28.70 -13.74 21.87
C GLY A 55 -28.27 -12.37 21.32
N ALA A 56 -27.42 -11.64 22.07
CA ALA A 56 -26.51 -10.74 21.43
C ALA A 56 -25.77 -11.61 20.41
N ALA A 57 -26.04 -11.38 19.13
CA ALA A 57 -25.14 -11.82 18.10
C ALA A 57 -23.76 -11.41 18.61
N VAL A 58 -22.91 -12.41 18.86
CA VAL A 58 -21.49 -12.13 19.06
C VAL A 58 -21.11 -11.47 17.76
N GLY A 59 -21.07 -10.13 17.75
CA GLY A 59 -20.47 -9.41 16.65
C GLY A 59 -19.10 -10.03 16.52
N GLN A 60 -18.86 -10.70 15.39
CA GLN A 60 -17.54 -11.13 15.01
C GLN A 60 -16.76 -9.83 14.89
N ASN A 61 -16.19 -9.36 16.00
CA ASN A 61 -15.35 -8.19 16.01
C ASN A 61 -14.06 -8.67 15.39
N ASP A 62 -14.03 -8.65 14.07
CA ASP A 62 -12.89 -9.08 13.29
C ASP A 62 -11.73 -8.14 13.62
N THR A 63 -10.67 -8.71 14.18
CA THR A 63 -9.45 -7.98 14.54
C THR A 63 -8.25 -8.51 13.76
N ILE A 64 -8.47 -9.31 12.72
CA ILE A 64 -7.39 -9.91 11.94
C ILE A 64 -7.08 -8.96 10.79
N PRO A 65 -5.86 -8.40 10.72
CA PRO A 65 -5.48 -7.60 9.57
C PRO A 65 -5.52 -8.39 8.26
N PRO A 66 -5.91 -7.75 7.15
CA PRO A 66 -5.80 -8.36 5.82
C PRO A 66 -4.33 -8.56 5.43
N GLN A 67 -4.10 -9.31 4.35
CA GLN A 67 -2.75 -9.46 3.78
C GLN A 67 -2.24 -8.14 3.19
N VAL A 68 -0.92 -7.92 3.31
CA VAL A 68 -0.21 -6.81 2.65
C VAL A 68 -0.42 -6.93 1.14
N PRO A 69 -0.77 -5.84 0.44
CA PRO A 69 -1.00 -5.89 -1.00
C PRO A 69 0.29 -6.15 -1.75
N VAL A 70 0.20 -6.91 -2.84
CA VAL A 70 1.33 -7.22 -3.73
C VAL A 70 1.20 -6.39 -4.99
N LEU A 71 2.13 -5.46 -5.18
CA LEU A 71 2.21 -4.63 -6.38
C LEU A 71 3.02 -5.34 -7.47
N ASN A 72 2.55 -5.27 -8.70
CA ASN A 72 3.42 -5.49 -9.85
C ASN A 72 4.54 -4.45 -9.80
N THR A 73 5.79 -4.89 -10.01
CA THR A 73 6.95 -4.02 -9.81
C THR A 73 6.86 -2.79 -10.71
N PRO A 74 6.75 -1.58 -10.12
CA PRO A 74 6.72 -0.34 -10.90
C PRO A 74 8.05 -0.12 -11.63
N PRO A 75 8.05 0.62 -12.73
CA PRO A 75 9.28 1.08 -13.37
C PRO A 75 10.11 1.94 -12.41
N VAL A 76 11.44 1.90 -12.56
CA VAL A 76 12.37 2.70 -11.73
C VAL A 76 12.49 4.15 -12.20
N ALA A 77 12.10 4.44 -13.44
CA ALA A 77 12.06 5.78 -14.03
C ALA A 77 10.97 5.84 -15.11
N VAL A 78 10.26 6.96 -15.19
CA VAL A 78 9.20 7.22 -16.16
C VAL A 78 9.25 8.67 -16.62
N LYS A 79 8.70 8.94 -17.80
CA LYS A 79 8.60 10.29 -18.36
C LYS A 79 7.22 10.93 -18.30
N GLU A 80 6.22 10.15 -17.92
CA GLU A 80 4.84 10.63 -17.76
C GLU A 80 4.51 10.63 -16.27
N ALA A 81 3.83 11.67 -15.81
CA ALA A 81 3.44 11.81 -14.41
C ALA A 81 2.38 10.78 -13.99
N ASP A 82 1.55 10.32 -14.94
CA ASP A 82 0.50 9.33 -14.71
C ASP A 82 1.13 7.93 -14.67
N LEU A 83 1.26 7.37 -13.46
CA LEU A 83 1.75 6.01 -13.26
C LEU A 83 0.59 5.05 -13.03
N GLU A 84 0.35 4.14 -13.98
CA GLU A 84 -0.57 3.02 -13.80
C GLU A 84 0.08 1.92 -12.95
N LEU A 85 -0.59 1.57 -11.86
CA LEU A 85 -0.21 0.52 -10.93
C LEU A 85 -1.26 -0.58 -10.97
N SER A 86 -0.79 -1.81 -10.78
CA SER A 86 -1.65 -2.99 -10.68
C SER A 86 -1.08 -3.96 -9.67
N GLY A 87 -1.93 -4.84 -9.16
CA GLY A 87 -1.50 -5.82 -8.17
C GLY A 87 -2.64 -6.69 -7.68
N TYR A 88 -2.36 -7.34 -6.55
CA TYR A 88 -3.30 -8.22 -5.88
C TYR A 88 -3.36 -7.93 -4.38
N ALA A 89 -4.54 -8.07 -3.80
CA ALA A 89 -4.77 -8.02 -2.36
C ALA A 89 -5.95 -8.92 -1.99
N GLU A 90 -6.40 -8.85 -0.75
CA GLU A 90 -7.57 -9.61 -0.30
C GLU A 90 -8.84 -9.14 -1.05
N PRO A 91 -9.64 -10.05 -1.65
CA PRO A 91 -10.86 -9.68 -2.35
C PRO A 91 -11.82 -8.88 -1.47
N GLU A 92 -12.55 -7.94 -2.09
CA GLU A 92 -13.52 -7.05 -1.42
C GLU A 92 -12.91 -6.13 -0.33
N SER A 93 -11.57 -6.10 -0.20
CA SER A 93 -10.84 -5.13 0.63
C SER A 93 -10.52 -3.84 -0.16
N GLN A 94 -9.79 -2.93 0.48
CA GLN A 94 -9.29 -1.71 -0.14
C GLN A 94 -7.76 -1.70 -0.10
N VAL A 95 -7.13 -1.17 -1.15
CA VAL A 95 -5.70 -0.86 -1.15
C VAL A 95 -5.52 0.65 -1.07
N ILE A 96 -4.76 1.10 -0.07
CA ILE A 96 -4.43 2.50 0.17
C ILE A 96 -2.98 2.71 -0.27
N PHE A 97 -2.78 3.64 -1.19
CA PHE A 97 -1.47 4.03 -1.68
C PHE A 97 -0.93 5.22 -0.90
N VAL A 98 0.33 5.13 -0.50
CA VAL A 98 1.08 6.19 0.14
C VAL A 98 2.18 6.64 -0.82
N LEU A 99 2.13 7.91 -1.24
CA LEU A 99 3.14 8.52 -2.09
C LEU A 99 3.81 9.66 -1.32
N ASN A 100 5.14 9.62 -1.24
CA ASN A 100 5.96 10.62 -0.54
C ASN A 100 5.49 10.85 0.91
N GLY A 101 5.12 9.75 1.59
CA GLY A 101 4.64 9.75 2.98
C GLY A 101 3.19 10.20 3.20
N ASN A 102 2.45 10.54 2.14
CA ASN A 102 1.05 10.96 2.22
C ASN A 102 0.13 9.94 1.53
N GLN A 103 -1.07 9.74 2.07
CA GLN A 103 -2.08 8.95 1.36
C GLN A 103 -2.44 9.65 0.03
N ALA A 104 -2.18 8.96 -1.07
CA ALA A 104 -2.34 9.48 -2.43
C ALA A 104 -3.61 8.99 -3.10
N ALA A 105 -3.98 7.73 -2.87
CA ALA A 105 -5.19 7.13 -3.43
C ALA A 105 -5.68 5.95 -2.59
N GLU A 106 -6.91 5.54 -2.85
CA GLU A 106 -7.55 4.36 -2.30
C GLU A 106 -8.35 3.68 -3.41
N VAL A 107 -8.21 2.37 -3.55
CA VAL A 107 -8.88 1.59 -4.59
C VAL A 107 -9.52 0.34 -4.00
N ALA A 108 -10.70 -0.02 -4.50
CA ALA A 108 -11.35 -1.28 -4.13
C ALA A 108 -10.70 -2.46 -4.87
N VAL A 109 -10.55 -3.58 -4.18
CA VAL A 109 -10.07 -4.84 -4.74
C VAL A 109 -11.26 -5.61 -5.29
N ASP A 110 -11.15 -6.14 -6.51
CA ASP A 110 -12.21 -6.92 -7.12
C ASP A 110 -12.40 -8.30 -6.45
N ALA A 111 -13.42 -9.04 -6.90
CA ALA A 111 -13.76 -10.35 -6.34
C ALA A 111 -12.68 -11.42 -6.60
N GLU A 112 -11.85 -11.21 -7.61
CA GLU A 112 -10.72 -12.05 -7.98
C GLU A 112 -9.43 -11.65 -7.23
N GLY A 113 -9.47 -10.57 -6.46
CA GLY A 113 -8.34 -10.06 -5.68
C GLY A 113 -7.44 -9.09 -6.44
N SER A 114 -7.80 -8.65 -7.65
CA SER A 114 -7.01 -7.72 -8.45
C SER A 114 -7.44 -6.27 -8.25
N PHE A 115 -6.51 -5.35 -8.50
CA PHE A 115 -6.78 -3.93 -8.55
C PHE A 115 -5.91 -3.24 -9.60
N THR A 116 -6.40 -2.11 -10.09
CA THR A 116 -5.64 -1.16 -10.92
C THR A 116 -5.87 0.24 -10.39
N GLN A 117 -4.81 1.07 -10.35
CA GLN A 117 -4.90 2.44 -9.87
C GLN A 117 -3.87 3.31 -10.58
N THR A 118 -4.27 4.52 -10.98
CA THR A 118 -3.34 5.52 -11.52
C THR A 118 -2.97 6.51 -10.41
N LEU A 119 -1.67 6.79 -10.26
CA LEU A 119 -1.15 7.83 -9.37
C LEU A 119 -0.50 8.95 -10.17
N GLN A 120 -0.56 10.16 -9.64
CA GLN A 120 0.14 11.33 -10.17
C GLN A 120 1.47 11.49 -9.45
N LEU A 121 2.58 11.33 -10.16
CA LEU A 121 3.93 11.52 -9.64
C LEU A 121 4.32 13.01 -9.62
N GLN A 122 5.29 13.34 -8.79
CA GLN A 122 5.96 14.63 -8.77
C GLN A 122 7.31 14.54 -9.47
N GLU A 123 7.77 15.61 -10.12
CA GLU A 123 9.07 15.62 -10.79
C GLU A 123 10.19 15.23 -9.80
N GLY A 124 11.09 14.34 -10.23
CA GLY A 124 12.14 13.76 -9.40
C GLY A 124 11.74 12.45 -8.74
N GLU A 125 12.36 12.16 -7.58
CA GLU A 125 12.18 10.89 -6.88
C GLU A 125 10.83 10.85 -6.12
N ASN A 126 10.07 9.78 -6.34
CA ASN A 126 8.82 9.48 -5.65
C ASN A 126 8.95 8.16 -4.90
N GLN A 127 8.61 8.18 -3.61
CA GLN A 127 8.56 7.00 -2.76
C GLN A 127 7.13 6.47 -2.66
N LEU A 128 6.93 5.24 -3.12
CA LEU A 128 5.63 4.57 -3.18
C LEU A 128 5.57 3.37 -2.23
N GLU A 129 4.56 3.36 -1.38
CA GLU A 129 4.17 2.23 -0.52
C GLU A 129 2.65 2.01 -0.62
N ALA A 130 2.17 0.86 -0.19
CA ALA A 130 0.74 0.58 -0.09
C ALA A 130 0.42 -0.34 1.09
N PHE A 131 -0.81 -0.29 1.60
CA PHE A 131 -1.33 -1.24 2.58
C PHE A 131 -2.80 -1.56 2.27
N SER A 132 -3.29 -2.68 2.81
CA SER A 132 -4.68 -3.12 2.64
C SER A 132 -5.52 -2.74 3.86
N ARG A 133 -6.79 -2.43 3.66
CA ARG A 133 -7.80 -2.25 4.71
C ARG A 133 -9.02 -3.10 4.42
N ASP A 134 -9.47 -3.89 5.40
CA ASP A 134 -10.65 -4.75 5.28
C ASP A 134 -11.96 -3.99 5.60
N ALA A 135 -13.09 -4.69 5.47
CA ALA A 135 -14.41 -4.14 5.79
C ALA A 135 -14.60 -3.84 7.30
N ALA A 136 -13.84 -4.50 8.17
CA ALA A 136 -13.81 -4.26 9.62
C ALA A 136 -12.85 -3.12 10.02
N GLN A 137 -12.20 -2.48 9.05
CA GLN A 137 -11.21 -1.42 9.21
C GLN A 137 -9.89 -1.86 9.85
N ASN A 138 -9.55 -3.16 9.81
CA ASN A 138 -8.20 -3.60 10.14
C ASN A 138 -7.26 -3.30 8.97
N GLU A 139 -6.03 -2.89 9.30
CA GLU A 139 -5.02 -2.50 8.32
C GLU A 139 -3.83 -3.45 8.33
N SER A 140 -3.34 -3.81 7.15
CA SER A 140 -2.10 -4.57 7.00
C SER A 140 -0.87 -3.73 7.36
N ALA A 141 0.31 -4.37 7.43
CA ALA A 141 1.57 -3.64 7.34
C ALA A 141 1.71 -2.95 5.96
N LEU A 142 2.64 -1.99 5.87
CA LEU A 142 3.05 -1.40 4.58
C LEU A 142 3.77 -2.43 3.70
N SER A 143 3.62 -2.26 2.39
CA SER A 143 4.33 -3.01 1.36
C SER A 143 5.82 -2.69 1.34
N HIS A 144 6.55 -3.31 0.41
CA HIS A 144 7.87 -2.80 0.03
C HIS A 144 7.74 -1.34 -0.48
N SER A 145 8.75 -0.54 -0.17
CA SER A 145 8.88 0.83 -0.67
C SER A 145 9.57 0.84 -2.03
N TYR A 146 8.90 1.39 -3.04
CA TYR A 146 9.44 1.56 -4.39
C TYR A 146 9.90 3.01 -4.58
N LEU A 147 11.08 3.20 -5.16
CA LEU A 147 11.57 4.52 -5.59
C LEU A 147 11.41 4.63 -7.11
N ILE A 148 10.60 5.61 -7.54
CA ILE A 148 10.32 5.88 -8.95
C ILE A 148 10.76 7.31 -9.26
N SER A 149 11.64 7.48 -10.24
CA SER A 149 12.01 8.81 -10.74
C SER A 149 11.06 9.24 -11.85
N LEU A 150 10.31 10.33 -11.67
CA LEU A 150 9.71 11.05 -12.79
C LEU A 150 10.76 12.01 -13.36
N ASP A 151 11.04 11.88 -14.65
CA ASP A 151 11.85 12.85 -15.39
C ASP A 151 11.10 13.21 -16.66
N THR A 152 10.60 14.44 -16.74
CA THR A 152 9.86 14.93 -17.92
C THR A 152 10.76 15.68 -18.91
N THR A 153 12.06 15.75 -18.64
CA THR A 153 13.00 16.56 -19.40
C THR A 153 13.73 15.75 -20.45
N ALA A 154 13.77 16.24 -21.68
CA ALA A 154 14.57 15.60 -22.72
C ALA A 154 16.07 15.79 -22.43
N PRO A 155 16.91 14.78 -22.74
CA PRO A 155 18.34 14.89 -22.54
C PRO A 155 18.95 15.96 -23.46
N THR A 156 20.13 16.47 -23.09
CA THR A 156 20.85 17.46 -23.91
C THR A 156 21.88 16.81 -24.82
N LEU A 157 22.22 17.52 -25.90
CA LEU A 157 23.33 17.19 -26.78
C LEU A 157 24.20 18.42 -27.01
N GLU A 158 25.47 18.33 -26.65
CA GLU A 158 26.48 19.35 -26.89
C GLU A 158 27.58 18.76 -27.77
N LEU A 159 27.66 19.21 -29.02
CA LEU A 159 28.73 18.80 -29.93
C LEU A 159 30.00 19.62 -29.65
N ALA A 160 31.17 19.05 -29.96
CA ALA A 160 32.44 19.78 -29.84
C ALA A 160 32.41 21.08 -30.67
N GLU A 161 33.07 22.14 -30.20
CA GLU A 161 32.96 23.51 -30.77
C GLU A 161 33.23 23.61 -32.29
N ASN A 162 34.05 22.70 -32.82
CA ASN A 162 34.41 22.65 -34.23
C ASN A 162 33.40 21.88 -35.11
N ILE A 163 32.31 21.38 -34.53
CA ILE A 163 31.25 20.64 -35.20
C ILE A 163 30.00 21.52 -35.19
N GLN A 164 29.59 21.95 -36.37
CA GLN A 164 28.44 22.84 -36.56
C GLN A 164 27.58 22.34 -37.70
N ASP A 165 26.28 22.61 -37.63
CA ASP A 165 25.39 22.26 -38.74
C ASP A 165 25.81 23.01 -40.01
N GLN A 166 25.66 22.32 -41.15
CA GLN A 166 26.03 22.80 -42.48
C GLN A 166 27.53 23.11 -42.67
N MET A 167 28.39 22.61 -41.79
CA MET A 167 29.84 22.81 -41.91
C MET A 167 30.40 22.18 -43.18
N GLU A 168 31.50 22.77 -43.66
CA GLU A 168 32.26 22.24 -44.79
C GLU A 168 33.56 21.60 -44.32
N VAL A 169 33.80 20.36 -44.74
CA VAL A 169 35.05 19.64 -44.50
C VAL A 169 35.77 19.48 -45.84
N VAL A 170 36.95 20.10 -45.95
CA VAL A 170 37.81 19.96 -47.12
C VAL A 170 38.94 18.99 -46.77
N GLY A 171 39.08 17.92 -47.54
CA GLY A 171 40.14 16.94 -47.30
C GLY A 171 40.38 16.09 -48.53
N LYS A 172 41.63 15.67 -48.76
CA LYS A 172 42.02 14.93 -49.96
C LYS A 172 41.45 13.50 -50.00
N GLU A 173 42.25 12.52 -49.57
CA GLU A 173 41.85 11.11 -49.56
C GLU A 173 41.27 10.66 -48.22
N ASN A 174 41.51 11.42 -47.14
CA ASN A 174 41.00 11.06 -45.82
C ASN A 174 39.58 11.58 -45.64
N ARG A 175 38.61 10.66 -45.66
CA ARG A 175 37.18 10.92 -45.47
C ARG A 175 36.70 10.60 -44.05
N LEU A 176 37.62 10.22 -43.16
CA LEU A 176 37.26 9.89 -41.78
C LEU A 176 37.08 11.18 -40.97
N PHE A 177 35.87 11.38 -40.49
CA PHE A 177 35.49 12.49 -39.64
C PHE A 177 35.16 11.98 -38.24
N THR A 178 35.72 12.62 -37.22
CA THR A 178 35.43 12.28 -35.83
C THR A 178 34.37 13.23 -35.31
N LEU A 179 33.18 12.70 -35.07
CA LEU A 179 32.16 13.35 -34.26
C LEU A 179 32.49 13.15 -32.79
N ALA A 180 32.48 14.24 -32.03
CA ALA A 180 32.65 14.21 -30.59
C ALA A 180 31.58 15.09 -29.96
N GLY A 181 31.06 14.64 -28.83
CA GLY A 181 30.03 15.37 -28.11
C GLY A 181 29.87 14.88 -26.68
N GLN A 182 28.98 15.56 -26.00
CA GLN A 182 28.63 15.39 -24.61
C GLN A 182 27.11 15.34 -24.53
N THR A 183 26.59 14.41 -23.73
CA THR A 183 25.17 14.30 -23.42
C THR A 183 24.99 14.12 -21.92
N GLU A 184 23.75 13.92 -21.47
CA GLU A 184 23.44 13.55 -20.10
C GLU A 184 24.13 12.24 -19.71
N ALA A 185 24.57 12.14 -18.45
CA ALA A 185 25.18 10.94 -17.92
C ALA A 185 24.20 9.75 -17.98
N SER A 186 24.69 8.59 -18.40
CA SER A 186 23.89 7.35 -18.56
C SER A 186 22.82 7.38 -19.65
N ALA A 187 22.71 8.46 -20.44
CA ALA A 187 21.89 8.47 -21.64
C ALA A 187 22.46 7.53 -22.71
N LYS A 188 21.57 6.94 -23.49
CA LYS A 188 21.88 6.13 -24.67
C LYS A 188 22.01 7.07 -25.86
N VAL A 189 23.10 6.92 -26.62
CA VAL A 189 23.33 7.69 -27.85
C VAL A 189 23.19 6.77 -29.04
N ALA A 190 22.41 7.17 -30.04
CA ALA A 190 22.35 6.52 -31.34
C ALA A 190 22.71 7.53 -32.44
N ILE A 191 23.60 7.11 -33.36
CA ILE A 191 24.01 7.90 -34.52
C ILE A 191 23.78 7.05 -35.77
N ASN A 192 22.94 7.55 -36.69
CA ASN A 192 22.52 6.81 -37.91
C ASN A 192 22.07 5.37 -37.57
N ASP A 193 21.13 5.26 -36.63
CA ASP A 193 20.56 4.00 -36.11
C ASP A 193 21.55 3.05 -35.40
N ARG A 194 22.79 3.51 -35.14
CA ARG A 194 23.80 2.73 -34.41
C ARG A 194 23.95 3.22 -32.98
N PHE A 195 23.70 2.34 -32.03
CA PHE A 195 23.93 2.61 -30.61
C PHE A 195 25.41 2.75 -30.27
N LEU A 196 25.70 3.75 -29.45
CA LEU A 196 26.99 4.03 -28.86
C LEU A 196 26.84 4.03 -27.35
N PHE A 197 27.82 3.43 -26.68
CA PHE A 197 27.97 3.58 -25.25
C PHE A 197 28.69 4.89 -25.00
N ALA A 198 27.95 5.92 -24.57
CA ALA A 198 28.57 7.08 -23.96
C ALA A 198 29.34 6.65 -22.70
N ARG A 199 30.39 7.40 -22.35
CA ARG A 199 31.09 7.20 -21.09
C ARG A 199 30.18 7.58 -19.92
N ALA A 200 30.57 7.22 -18.70
CA ALA A 200 29.79 7.52 -17.49
C ALA A 200 29.56 9.03 -17.29
N ASP A 201 30.45 9.87 -17.82
CA ASP A 201 30.31 11.32 -17.81
C ASP A 201 29.40 11.84 -18.92
N GLY A 202 28.91 11.00 -19.84
CA GLY A 202 28.08 11.36 -21.01
C GLY A 202 28.89 11.70 -22.27
N SER A 203 30.22 11.67 -22.22
CA SER A 203 31.04 11.96 -23.40
C SER A 203 31.02 10.80 -24.40
N PHE A 204 31.00 11.12 -25.69
CA PHE A 204 31.06 10.12 -26.76
C PHE A 204 31.89 10.59 -27.94
N THR A 205 32.34 9.61 -28.73
CA THR A 205 33.04 9.84 -30.00
C THR A 205 32.54 8.84 -31.03
N TYR A 206 32.38 9.28 -32.27
CA TYR A 206 31.95 8.44 -33.38
C TYR A 206 32.78 8.74 -34.64
N GLN A 207 33.26 7.68 -35.29
CA GLN A 207 33.98 7.80 -36.55
C GLN A 207 33.00 7.65 -37.71
N LEU A 208 32.80 8.73 -38.44
CA LEU A 208 31.96 8.80 -39.63
C LEU A 208 32.84 8.81 -40.88
N GLN A 209 32.52 7.96 -41.86
CA GLN A 209 33.12 8.03 -43.18
C GLN A 209 32.26 8.90 -44.09
N LEU A 210 32.80 10.05 -44.52
CA LEU A 210 32.07 11.01 -45.36
C LEU A 210 32.04 10.55 -46.83
N GLY A 211 30.87 10.67 -47.45
CA GLY A 211 30.67 10.67 -48.90
C GLY A 211 30.92 12.05 -49.49
N GLU A 212 31.18 12.11 -50.80
CA GLU A 212 31.30 13.39 -51.52
C GLU A 212 29.96 14.15 -51.49
N GLY A 213 30.02 15.46 -51.25
CA GLY A 213 28.83 16.29 -51.14
C GLY A 213 28.22 16.24 -49.74
N GLU A 214 26.90 16.13 -49.66
CA GLU A 214 26.15 16.26 -48.42
C GLU A 214 26.07 14.94 -47.65
N ASN A 215 26.36 15.00 -46.35
CA ASN A 215 26.26 13.88 -45.42
C ASN A 215 25.35 14.30 -44.27
N THR A 216 24.21 13.64 -44.12
CA THR A 216 23.31 13.86 -42.98
C THR A 216 23.60 12.83 -41.89
N VAL A 217 23.72 13.32 -40.67
CA VAL A 217 23.94 12.52 -39.47
C VAL A 217 22.75 12.69 -38.55
N HIS A 218 22.08 11.59 -38.24
CA HIS A 218 20.90 11.55 -37.38
C HIS A 218 21.31 11.15 -35.97
N PHE A 219 21.12 12.04 -35.00
CA PHE A 219 21.34 11.79 -33.57
C PHE A 219 20.02 11.50 -32.89
N VAL A 220 19.99 10.45 -32.08
CA VAL A 220 18.91 10.17 -31.11
C VAL A 220 19.55 9.90 -29.76
N ILE A 221 19.22 10.71 -28.77
CA ILE A 221 19.65 10.56 -27.38
C ILE A 221 18.43 10.14 -26.56
N THR A 222 18.54 9.08 -25.78
CA THR A 222 17.48 8.60 -24.89
C THR A 222 17.98 8.51 -23.46
N ASP A 223 17.32 9.15 -22.51
CA ASP A 223 17.68 9.08 -21.10
C ASP A 223 17.20 7.77 -20.42
N LYS A 224 17.26 7.72 -19.08
CA LYS A 224 16.80 6.57 -18.29
C LYS A 224 15.26 6.46 -18.20
N ALA A 225 14.55 7.59 -18.21
CA ALA A 225 13.09 7.67 -18.17
C ALA A 225 12.43 7.40 -19.54
N GLY A 226 13.23 7.42 -20.61
CA GLY A 226 12.80 7.25 -21.99
C GLY A 226 12.45 8.56 -22.69
N ASN A 227 12.87 9.72 -22.18
CA ASN A 227 12.79 10.97 -22.96
C ASN A 227 13.81 10.94 -24.09
N GLU A 228 13.46 11.58 -25.19
CA GLU A 228 14.27 11.57 -26.40
C GLU A 228 14.61 12.98 -26.86
N TYR A 229 15.86 13.16 -27.28
CA TYR A 229 16.32 14.31 -28.04
C TYR A 229 16.81 13.84 -29.40
N THR A 230 16.30 14.45 -30.47
CA THR A 230 16.67 14.14 -31.85
C THR A 230 17.24 15.37 -32.53
N GLN A 231 18.34 15.20 -33.26
CA GLN A 231 18.95 16.27 -34.04
C GLN A 231 19.58 15.72 -35.32
N ASP A 232 19.40 16.45 -36.42
CA ASP A 232 20.14 16.22 -37.66
C ASP A 232 21.32 17.19 -37.77
N LEU A 233 22.44 16.67 -38.27
CA LEU A 233 23.64 17.44 -38.56
C LEU A 233 24.04 17.21 -40.02
N VAL A 234 24.15 18.28 -40.79
CA VAL A 234 24.57 18.23 -42.18
C VAL A 234 26.05 18.61 -42.31
N ILE A 235 26.85 17.72 -42.90
CA ILE A 235 28.27 17.94 -43.19
C ILE A 235 28.49 17.88 -44.69
N ARG A 236 29.03 18.96 -45.27
CA ARG A 236 29.40 18.99 -46.69
C ARG A 236 30.88 18.67 -46.86
N TYR A 237 31.19 17.57 -47.52
CA TYR A 237 32.55 17.16 -47.79
C TYR A 237 32.95 17.50 -49.23
N LYS A 238 34.11 18.15 -49.37
CA LYS A 238 34.75 18.40 -50.66
C LYS A 238 36.16 17.78 -50.70
N PRO A 239 36.50 17.03 -51.76
CA PRO A 239 37.81 16.42 -51.94
C PRO A 239 38.95 17.45 -52.14
#